data_AF-A0ABD1MB82-F1
#
_entry.id   AF-A0ABD1MB82-F1
#
_cell.length_a   1.000
_cell.length_b   1.000
_cell.length_c   1.000
_cell.angle_alpha   90.00
_cell.angle_beta   90.00
_cell.angle_gamma   90.00
#
_symmetry.space_group_name_H-M   'P 1'
#
loop_
_entity.id
_entity.type
_entity.pdbx_description
1 polymer ?
#
loop_
_entity_poly.entity_id
_entity_poly.type
_entity_poly.pdbx_seq_one_letter_code
_entity_poly.pdbx_strand_id
1 'polypeptide(L)'
;MYLFVLPTTTSLMEAYYEGIPGVFTTVFPPVPLLHFDYTGKLSARELGTPSWENYALWKYGSRVQITTTEEHRMHVHGFHFFVVGSGFGNFNPATDPLKFNLVDHL
;
A
#
# COMPACT_ATOMS: atom_id res chain seq x y z
N MET A 1 -2.64 10.76 1.94
CA MET A 1 -1.42 10.23 1.30
C MET A 1 -0.36 10.12 2.37
N TYR A 2 0.58 9.17 2.28
CA TYR A 2 1.70 9.04 3.21
C TYR A 2 2.98 9.19 2.43
N LEU A 3 3.91 10.01 2.91
CA LEU A 3 5.19 10.20 2.22
C LEU A 3 6.22 9.26 2.83
N PHE A 4 6.78 8.41 1.98
CA PHE A 4 7.92 7.58 2.32
C PHE A 4 9.18 8.43 2.46
N VAL A 5 9.89 8.28 3.57
CA VAL A 5 11.19 8.93 3.80
C VAL A 5 12.27 7.86 3.71
N LEU A 6 13.25 8.07 2.83
CA LEU A 6 14.39 7.18 2.68
C LEU A 6 15.31 7.30 3.90
N PRO A 7 15.77 6.18 4.48
CA PRO A 7 16.85 6.20 5.46
C PRO A 7 18.11 6.85 4.87
N THR A 8 18.84 7.62 5.69
CA THR A 8 20.02 8.38 5.24
C THR A 8 21.35 7.74 5.65
N THR A 9 21.34 6.81 6.61
CA THR A 9 22.55 6.20 7.17
C THR A 9 22.63 4.70 6.87
N THR A 10 21.61 3.94 7.27
CA THR A 10 21.58 2.47 7.21
C THR A 10 20.48 2.01 6.28
N SER A 11 20.76 1.02 5.43
CA SER A 11 19.74 0.48 4.53
C SER A 11 18.66 -0.28 5.32
N LEU A 12 17.44 -0.37 4.76
CA LEU A 12 16.36 -1.13 5.41
C LEU A 12 16.68 -2.61 5.55
N MET A 13 17.38 -3.19 4.57
CA MET A 13 17.75 -4.60 4.60
C MET A 13 18.77 -4.89 5.70
N GLU A 14 19.78 -4.05 5.83
CA GLU A 14 20.80 -4.15 6.89
C GLU A 14 20.19 -3.96 8.28
N ALA A 15 19.39 -2.91 8.46
CA ALA A 15 18.71 -2.66 9.73
C ALA A 15 17.80 -3.81 10.16
N TYR A 16 17.09 -4.43 9.20
CA TYR A 16 16.28 -5.61 9.45
C TYR A 16 17.13 -6.83 9.84
N TYR A 17 18.20 -7.10 9.10
CA TYR A 17 19.03 -8.29 9.32
C TYR A 17 19.82 -8.23 10.63
N GLU A 18 20.36 -7.06 10.98
CA GLU A 18 21.17 -6.85 12.18
C GLU A 18 20.35 -6.44 13.41
N GLY A 19 19.04 -6.18 13.23
CA GLY A 19 18.16 -5.76 14.32
C GLY A 19 18.47 -4.36 14.85
N ILE A 20 18.88 -3.43 13.98
CA ILE A 20 19.24 -2.05 14.35
C ILE A 20 17.96 -1.25 14.66
N PRO A 21 17.78 -0.76 15.90
CA PRO A 21 16.58 -0.01 16.27
C PRO A 21 16.58 1.41 15.69
N GLY A 22 15.40 1.96 15.45
CA GLY A 22 15.21 3.38 15.10
C GLY A 22 15.38 3.75 13.63
N VAL A 23 15.63 2.78 12.74
CA VAL A 23 15.71 3.00 11.27
C VAL A 23 14.33 2.90 10.61
N PHE A 24 13.44 2.09 11.16
CA PHE A 24 12.07 1.94 10.69
C PHE A 24 11.14 1.45 11.78
N THR A 25 9.83 1.57 11.56
CA THR A 25 8.81 0.90 12.37
C THR A 25 7.99 -0.08 11.54
N THR A 26 7.30 -1.01 12.18
CA THR A 26 6.54 -2.07 11.49
C THR A 26 5.02 -1.87 11.60
N VAL A 27 4.58 -0.63 11.85
CA VAL A 27 3.18 -0.27 12.11
C VAL A 27 2.52 0.40 10.90
N PHE A 28 2.69 -0.18 9.70
CA PHE A 28 1.94 0.25 8.51
C PHE A 28 0.47 -0.16 8.66
N PRO A 29 -0.49 0.77 8.65
CA PRO A 29 -1.90 0.47 8.79
C PRO A 29 -2.41 -0.24 7.52
N PRO A 30 -3.16 -1.35 7.64
CA PRO A 30 -3.65 -2.12 6.49
C PRO A 30 -4.80 -1.42 5.74
N VAL A 31 -5.38 -0.37 6.33
CA VAL A 31 -6.43 0.47 5.75
C VAL A 31 -6.11 1.94 6.03
N PRO A 32 -6.58 2.88 5.20
CA PRO A 32 -6.41 4.31 5.46
C PRO A 32 -6.95 4.69 6.84
N LEU A 33 -6.17 5.46 7.62
CA LEU A 33 -6.59 5.92 8.94
C LEU A 33 -7.80 6.88 8.88
N LEU A 34 -7.97 7.56 7.74
CA LEU A 34 -9.10 8.43 7.46
C LEU A 34 -9.87 7.90 6.26
N HIS A 35 -11.17 7.70 6.45
CA HIS A 35 -12.10 7.30 5.40
C HIS A 35 -12.86 8.52 4.89
N PHE A 36 -12.84 8.71 3.58
CA PHE A 36 -13.50 9.81 2.87
C PHE A 36 -13.80 9.35 1.44
N ASP A 37 -14.42 10.21 0.64
CA ASP A 37 -14.56 9.96 -0.80
C ASP A 37 -13.20 10.13 -1.50
N TYR A 38 -12.46 9.03 -1.65
CA TYR A 38 -11.11 9.00 -2.24
C TYR A 38 -11.07 9.45 -3.70
N THR A 39 -12.20 9.36 -4.39
CA THR A 39 -12.37 9.81 -5.78
C THR A 39 -13.06 11.17 -5.91
N GLY A 40 -13.39 11.81 -4.78
CA GLY A 40 -14.05 13.11 -4.74
C GLY A 40 -13.10 14.29 -4.98
N LYS A 41 -13.64 15.51 -4.94
CA LYS A 41 -12.88 16.77 -5.17
C LYS A 41 -12.05 17.24 -3.96
N LEU A 42 -11.76 16.38 -3.00
CA LEU A 42 -10.89 16.72 -1.87
C LEU A 42 -9.44 16.59 -2.31
N SER A 43 -8.67 17.67 -2.21
CA SER A 43 -7.25 17.67 -2.52
C SER A 43 -6.44 17.00 -1.40
N ALA A 44 -5.38 16.27 -1.76
CA ALA A 44 -4.43 15.70 -0.78
C ALA A 44 -3.82 16.77 0.15
N ARG A 45 -3.86 18.05 -0.26
CA ARG A 45 -3.43 19.23 0.51
C ARG A 45 -4.40 19.58 1.64
N GLU A 46 -5.69 19.36 1.47
CA GLU A 46 -6.73 19.63 2.49
C GLU A 46 -6.72 18.57 3.60
N LEU A 47 -6.27 17.35 3.30
CA LEU A 47 -6.27 16.22 4.25
C LEU A 47 -4.99 16.13 5.08
N GLY A 48 -3.92 16.82 4.68
CA GLY A 48 -2.60 16.62 5.23
C GLY A 48 -2.01 15.25 4.86
N THR A 49 -0.70 15.20 4.68
CA THR A 49 0.04 13.95 4.42
C THR A 49 1.06 13.80 5.52
N PRO A 50 0.77 13.04 6.59
CA PRO A 50 1.79 12.77 7.58
C PRO A 50 2.89 11.92 6.92
N SER A 51 4.15 12.32 7.12
CA SER A 51 5.32 11.54 6.73
C SER A 51 5.68 10.58 7.87
N TRP A 52 5.83 9.30 7.57
CA TRP A 52 6.24 8.29 8.54
C TRP A 52 6.96 7.13 7.86
N GLU A 53 7.82 6.48 8.65
CA GLU A 53 8.69 5.38 8.22
C GLU A 53 8.13 4.06 8.78
N ASN A 54 6.92 3.69 8.39
CA ASN A 54 6.32 2.42 8.80
C ASN A 54 6.21 1.49 7.60
N TYR A 55 6.41 0.21 7.87
CA TYR A 55 6.53 -0.83 6.88
C TYR A 55 5.55 -1.95 7.22
N ALA A 56 4.96 -2.55 6.19
CA ALA A 56 4.14 -3.73 6.34
C ALA A 56 5.07 -4.96 6.38
N LEU A 57 5.05 -5.71 7.48
CA LEU A 57 5.70 -7.00 7.57
C LEU A 57 4.67 -8.11 7.36
N TRP A 58 4.98 -9.01 6.43
CA TRP A 58 4.17 -10.20 6.17
C TRP A 58 4.97 -11.46 6.45
N LYS A 59 4.29 -12.48 6.96
CA LYS A 59 4.87 -13.82 7.10
C LYS A 59 5.08 -14.42 5.72
N TYR A 60 6.11 -15.26 5.58
CA TYR A 60 6.32 -16.04 4.37
C TYR A 60 5.07 -16.87 4.04
N GLY A 61 4.69 -16.90 2.76
CA GLY A 61 3.50 -17.61 2.26
C GLY A 61 2.18 -16.83 2.39
N SER A 62 2.18 -15.61 2.94
CA SER A 62 0.98 -14.76 2.97
C SER A 62 0.47 -14.46 1.57
N ARG A 63 -0.87 -14.51 1.41
CA ARG A 63 -1.58 -14.01 0.21
C ARG A 63 -2.12 -12.63 0.52
N VAL A 64 -1.76 -11.64 -0.31
CA VAL A 64 -2.09 -10.23 -0.07
C VAL A 64 -2.86 -9.70 -1.26
N GLN A 65 -3.95 -8.98 -0.98
CA GLN A 65 -4.67 -8.17 -1.95
C GLN A 65 -4.37 -6.70 -1.65
N ILE A 66 -3.99 -5.93 -2.67
CA ILE A 66 -3.75 -4.50 -2.57
C ILE A 66 -4.80 -3.79 -3.42
N THR A 67 -5.53 -2.86 -2.81
CA THR A 67 -6.46 -1.97 -3.49
C THR A 67 -5.87 -0.56 -3.47
N THR A 68 -5.86 0.11 -4.62
CA THR A 68 -5.33 1.48 -4.73
C THR A 68 -6.20 2.33 -5.65
N THR A 69 -6.25 3.63 -5.39
CA THR A 69 -6.80 4.63 -6.30
C THR A 69 -5.71 5.32 -7.14
N GLU A 70 -4.46 4.83 -7.04
CA GLU A 70 -3.32 5.36 -7.76
C GLU A 70 -3.44 5.01 -9.25
N GLU A 71 -3.50 6.04 -10.10
CA GLU A 71 -3.52 5.87 -11.56
C GLU A 71 -2.11 5.66 -12.13
N HIS A 72 -1.07 5.96 -11.35
CA HIS A 72 0.32 5.74 -11.76
C HIS A 72 0.72 4.26 -11.68
N ARG A 73 1.73 3.90 -12.48
CA ARG A 73 2.28 2.53 -12.50
C ARG A 73 2.87 2.17 -11.13
N MET A 74 2.21 1.27 -10.43
CA MET A 74 2.74 0.63 -9.23
C MET A 74 3.72 -0.48 -9.61
N HIS A 75 4.85 -0.54 -8.90
CA HIS A 75 5.84 -1.61 -9.05
C HIS A 75 6.13 -2.22 -7.68
N VAL A 76 6.09 -3.56 -7.60
CA VAL A 76 6.43 -4.31 -6.40
C VAL A 76 7.73 -5.05 -6.65
N HIS A 77 8.77 -4.69 -5.90
CA HIS A 77 10.05 -5.38 -6.00
C HIS A 77 9.94 -6.82 -5.48
N GLY A 78 10.55 -7.77 -6.20
CA GLY A 78 10.64 -9.18 -5.78
C GLY A 78 9.41 -10.05 -6.05
N PHE A 79 8.34 -9.48 -6.59
CA PHE A 79 7.11 -10.22 -6.88
C PHE A 79 6.52 -9.86 -8.25
N HIS A 80 5.92 -10.86 -8.90
CA HIS A 80 4.87 -10.62 -9.88
C HIS A 80 3.53 -10.59 -9.17
N PHE A 81 2.58 -9.84 -9.72
CA PHE A 81 1.22 -9.76 -9.20
C PHE A 81 0.23 -9.84 -10.36
N PHE A 82 -0.99 -10.26 -10.03
CA PHE A 82 -2.10 -10.29 -10.96
C PHE A 82 -2.99 -9.06 -10.74
N VAL A 83 -3.36 -8.39 -11.82
CA VAL A 83 -4.42 -7.38 -11.78
C VAL A 83 -5.75 -8.09 -11.97
N VAL A 84 -6.45 -8.33 -10.87
CA VAL A 84 -7.70 -9.10 -10.86
C VAL A 84 -8.95 -8.24 -11.06
N GLY A 85 -8.85 -6.92 -10.91
CA GLY A 85 -9.95 -6.00 -11.10
C GLY A 85 -9.48 -4.55 -11.19
N SER A 86 -10.23 -3.74 -11.93
CA SER A 86 -10.05 -2.30 -12.06
C SER A 86 -11.42 -1.63 -12.25
N GLY A 87 -11.52 -0.36 -11.92
CA GLY A 87 -12.77 0.38 -12.04
C GLY A 87 -12.65 1.82 -11.57
N PHE A 88 -13.73 2.58 -11.74
CA PHE A 88 -13.84 3.97 -11.29
C PHE A 88 -14.65 4.06 -9.97
N GLY A 89 -14.41 5.12 -9.22
CA GLY A 89 -15.04 5.34 -7.92
C GLY A 89 -14.31 4.63 -6.77
N ASN A 90 -14.85 4.78 -5.56
CA ASN A 90 -14.29 4.12 -4.38
C ASN A 90 -14.57 2.61 -4.43
N PHE A 91 -13.53 1.80 -4.21
CA PHE A 91 -13.67 0.35 -4.11
C PHE A 91 -14.65 -0.05 -3.01
N ASN A 92 -15.62 -0.89 -3.35
CA ASN A 92 -16.58 -1.45 -2.41
C ASN A 92 -16.24 -2.93 -2.12
N PRO A 93 -15.71 -3.25 -0.91
CA PRO A 93 -15.30 -4.62 -0.58
C PRO A 93 -16.45 -5.62 -0.53
N ALA A 94 -17.72 -5.18 -0.49
CA ALA A 94 -18.87 -6.06 -0.49
C ALA A 94 -19.32 -6.47 -1.91
N THR A 95 -19.09 -5.61 -2.92
CA THR A 95 -19.67 -5.81 -4.26
C THR A 95 -18.64 -5.97 -5.37
N ASP A 96 -17.47 -5.34 -5.26
CA ASP A 96 -16.47 -5.35 -6.33
C ASP A 96 -15.66 -6.65 -6.44
N PRO A 97 -15.37 -7.40 -5.36
CA PRO A 97 -14.73 -8.71 -5.49
C PRO A 97 -15.50 -9.69 -6.38
N LEU A 98 -16.83 -9.53 -6.51
CA LEU A 98 -17.65 -10.34 -7.42
C LEU A 98 -17.33 -10.12 -8.89
N LYS A 99 -16.65 -9.02 -9.23
CA LYS A 99 -16.26 -8.66 -10.59
C LYS A 99 -14.82 -9.05 -10.89
N PHE A 100 -14.09 -9.64 -9.94
CA PHE A 100 -12.70 -10.02 -10.14
C PHE A 100 -12.59 -11.09 -11.21
N ASN A 101 -11.65 -10.90 -12.13
CA ASN A 101 -11.19 -11.96 -13.00
C ASN A 101 -10.23 -12.84 -12.18
N LEU A 102 -10.71 -14.04 -11.83
CA LEU A 102 -9.97 -15.06 -11.05
C LEU A 102 -9.57 -16.28 -11.88
N VAL A 103 -9.73 -16.20 -13.20
CA VAL A 103 -9.51 -17.32 -14.12
C VAL A 103 -8.29 -17.04 -15.00
N ASP A 104 -8.38 -15.96 -15.79
CA ASP A 104 -7.40 -15.64 -16.83
C ASP A 104 -6.88 -14.21 -16.62
N HIS A 105 -6.03 -14.03 -15.62
CA HIS A 105 -5.49 -12.72 -15.26
C HIS A 105 -4.64 -12.10 -16.40
N LEU A 106 -4.79 -10.79 -16.61
CA LEU A 106 -3.98 -9.99 -17.55
C LEU A 106 -2.53 -9.82 -17.08
#